data_AF-A0A424Z3R4-F1
#
_entry.id   AF-A0A424Z3R4-F1
#
_cell.length_a   1.000
_cell.length_b   1.000
_cell.length_c   1.000
_cell.angle_alpha   90.00
_cell.angle_beta   90.00
_cell.angle_gamma   90.00
#
_symmetry.space_group_name_H-M   'P 1'
#
loop_
_entity.id
_entity.type
_entity.pdbx_description
1 polymer ?
#
loop_
_entity_poly.entity_id
_entity_poly.type
_entity_poly.pdbx_seq_one_letter_code
_entity_poly.pdbx_strand_id
1 'polypeptide(L)'
;MKQKCKYCDGKGHEIISVERCSECKGTGKSKSVDLMALSEKNLDSFLSEGSSCQRCNGKGEIVSTNKCEYCEGKGTFFYCDKCKTPIFKENVEENLCQNCKSKQSVHFLDDSCTLEEVEVGKLYHGKVNSLPPFGAFIDLNSRIRGLVHTSNIDHPLEENSNVVVLVKEIKQNGNMDLIPKKIETYNKIEVEKTLPLVKSSELEQFIGKHVRVEGEIIQIKQTAGPTIFTVSDEDGLISGAAFVRAGERAYEDILSDMVVSA
;
A
#
# COMPACT_ATOMS: atom_id res chain seq x y z
N MET A 1 12.00 -7.14 8.11
CA MET A 1 12.93 -7.31 9.26
C MET A 1 12.12 -7.53 10.53
N LYS A 2 12.35 -8.64 11.26
CA LYS A 2 11.74 -8.89 12.58
C LYS A 2 12.33 -7.92 13.59
N GLN A 3 11.50 -7.18 14.33
CA GLN A 3 11.98 -6.36 15.45
C GLN A 3 11.47 -6.90 16.78
N LYS A 4 12.32 -6.78 17.81
CA LYS A 4 11.96 -7.14 19.18
C LYS A 4 10.99 -6.10 19.73
N CYS A 5 9.95 -6.56 20.41
CA CYS A 5 9.02 -5.68 21.10
C CYS A 5 9.79 -4.82 22.12
N LYS A 6 9.68 -3.49 22.02
CA LYS A 6 10.36 -2.55 22.92
C LYS A 6 9.87 -2.65 24.38
N TYR A 7 8.64 -3.12 24.60
CA TYR A 7 8.02 -3.17 25.91
C TYR A 7 8.39 -4.43 26.70
N CYS A 8 8.51 -5.59 26.04
CA CYS A 8 8.96 -6.84 26.69
C CYS A 8 10.38 -7.25 26.32
N ASP A 9 11.11 -6.41 25.58
CA ASP A 9 12.48 -6.63 25.13
C ASP A 9 12.72 -7.97 24.41
N GLY A 10 11.68 -8.47 23.72
CA GLY A 10 11.71 -9.77 23.06
C GLY A 10 11.25 -10.95 23.92
N LYS A 11 10.96 -10.76 25.21
CA LYS A 11 10.61 -11.84 26.14
C LYS A 11 9.16 -12.31 26.01
N GLY A 12 8.26 -11.45 25.51
CA GLY A 12 6.84 -11.77 25.34
C GLY A 12 6.01 -11.70 26.63
N HIS A 13 6.65 -11.59 27.79
CA HIS A 13 5.99 -11.57 29.10
C HIS A 13 6.62 -10.53 30.01
N GLU A 14 5.81 -9.99 30.92
CA GLU A 14 6.22 -9.06 31.96
C GLU A 14 6.23 -9.79 33.30
N ILE A 15 7.29 -9.56 34.08
CA ILE A 15 7.46 -10.18 35.40
C ILE A 15 6.65 -9.33 36.38
N ILE A 16 5.60 -9.93 36.96
CA ILE A 16 4.71 -9.25 37.91
C ILE A 16 5.31 -9.33 39.31
N SER A 17 5.77 -10.51 39.70
CA SER A 17 6.35 -10.75 41.01
C SER A 17 7.36 -11.88 40.96
N VAL A 18 8.38 -11.73 41.80
CA VAL A 18 9.37 -12.76 42.09
C VAL A 18 9.20 -13.09 43.56
N GLU A 19 8.60 -14.24 43.84
CA GLU A 19 8.38 -14.69 45.21
C GLU A 19 9.37 -15.79 45.55
N ARG A 20 9.90 -15.76 46.77
CA ARG A 20 10.76 -16.85 47.24
C ARG A 20 9.95 -18.12 47.33
N CYS A 21 10.48 -19.20 46.77
CA CYS A 21 9.82 -20.49 46.81
C CYS A 21 9.57 -20.90 48.26
N SER A 22 8.31 -21.14 48.59
CA SER A 22 7.84 -21.46 49.94
C SER A 22 8.47 -22.73 50.50
N GLU A 23 8.77 -23.71 49.64
CA GLU A 23 9.34 -25.01 50.02
C GLU A 23 10.83 -24.94 50.37
N CYS A 24 11.62 -24.24 49.54
CA CYS A 24 13.07 -24.14 49.76
C CYS A 24 13.48 -22.83 50.45
N LYS A 25 12.55 -21.90 50.71
CA LYS A 25 12.82 -20.57 51.29
C LYS A 25 13.98 -19.84 50.60
N GLY A 26 14.11 -19.98 49.27
CA GLY A 26 15.19 -19.38 48.49
C GLY A 26 16.45 -20.24 48.31
N THR A 27 16.58 -21.42 48.93
CA THR A 27 17.82 -22.22 48.83
C THR A 27 17.93 -23.05 47.55
N GLY A 28 16.84 -23.24 46.80
CA GLY A 28 16.80 -24.06 45.59
C GLY A 28 16.96 -25.57 45.83
N LYS A 29 17.21 -26.01 47.07
CA LYS A 29 17.47 -27.41 47.43
C LYS A 29 16.31 -27.98 48.24
N SER A 30 15.96 -29.23 47.96
CA SER A 30 14.96 -29.96 48.77
C SER A 30 15.55 -30.33 50.13
N LYS A 31 14.74 -30.19 51.20
CA LYS A 31 15.18 -30.41 52.58
C LYS A 31 15.18 -31.88 53.03
N SER A 32 14.56 -32.78 52.26
CA SER A 32 14.47 -34.20 52.60
C SER A 32 14.65 -35.02 51.34
N VAL A 33 15.67 -35.87 51.35
CA VAL A 33 15.95 -36.85 50.28
C VAL A 33 15.81 -38.23 50.91
N ASP A 34 14.90 -39.05 50.41
CA ASP A 34 14.83 -40.47 50.79
C ASP A 34 15.97 -41.23 50.09
N LEU A 35 16.98 -41.64 50.87
CA LEU A 35 18.18 -42.31 50.36
C LEU A 35 17.90 -43.68 49.70
N MET A 36 16.73 -44.29 49.91
CA MET A 36 16.41 -45.62 49.36
C MET A 36 15.89 -45.63 47.92
N ALA A 37 15.64 -44.46 47.29
CA ALA A 37 15.05 -44.37 45.94
C ALA A 37 16.05 -44.04 44.82
N LEU A 38 17.36 -44.05 45.10
CA LEU A 38 18.38 -43.63 44.15
C LEU A 38 18.96 -44.82 43.37
N SER A 39 18.85 -44.77 42.04
CA SER A 39 19.57 -45.65 41.11
C SER A 39 21.02 -45.20 40.97
N GLU A 40 21.97 -46.16 40.89
CA GLU A 40 23.42 -45.95 40.81
C GLU A 40 23.87 -44.92 39.76
N LYS A 41 23.09 -44.70 38.70
CA LYS A 41 23.40 -43.73 37.64
C LYS A 41 23.28 -42.25 38.07
N ASN A 42 22.61 -41.95 39.18
CA ASN A 42 22.38 -40.57 39.63
C ASN A 42 23.27 -40.17 40.82
N LEU A 43 24.14 -41.05 41.32
CA LEU A 43 24.92 -40.84 42.54
C LEU A 43 25.95 -39.70 42.44
N ASP A 44 26.67 -39.60 41.31
CA ASP A 44 27.70 -38.56 41.09
C ASP A 44 27.10 -37.15 40.94
N SER A 45 25.94 -37.05 40.27
CA SER A 45 25.22 -35.77 40.14
C SER A 45 24.64 -35.28 41.48
N PHE A 46 24.27 -36.22 42.36
CA PHE A 46 23.68 -35.93 43.67
C PHE A 46 24.69 -35.41 44.69
N LEU A 47 25.89 -35.99 44.70
CA LEU A 47 27.01 -35.58 45.57
C LEU A 47 27.55 -34.19 45.22
N SER A 48 27.40 -33.79 43.95
CA SER A 48 27.92 -32.53 43.41
C SER A 48 26.95 -31.36 43.60
N GLU A 49 25.65 -31.52 43.33
CA GLU A 49 24.70 -30.39 43.29
C GLU A 49 23.48 -30.49 44.23
N GLY A 50 23.23 -31.65 44.85
CA GLY A 50 22.06 -31.88 45.70
C GLY A 50 20.74 -31.89 44.92
N SER A 51 19.68 -32.42 45.53
CA SER A 51 18.35 -32.51 44.89
C SER A 51 17.71 -31.14 44.75
N SER A 52 17.58 -30.69 43.49
CA SER A 52 16.87 -29.46 43.14
C SER A 52 15.41 -29.51 43.62
N CYS A 53 14.94 -28.41 44.20
CA CYS A 53 13.56 -28.32 44.71
C CYS A 53 12.56 -28.48 43.56
N GLN A 54 11.66 -29.46 43.65
CA GLN A 54 10.68 -29.79 42.60
C GLN A 54 9.68 -28.66 42.31
N ARG A 55 9.46 -27.74 43.27
CA ARG A 55 8.55 -26.60 43.07
C ARG A 55 9.17 -25.42 42.32
N CYS A 56 10.46 -25.19 42.45
CA CYS A 56 11.16 -24.08 41.76
C CYS A 56 12.23 -24.57 40.77
N ASN A 57 12.33 -25.88 40.54
CA ASN A 57 13.37 -26.54 39.74
C ASN A 57 14.78 -25.99 40.02
N GLY A 58 15.15 -25.84 41.29
CA GLY A 58 16.48 -25.37 41.68
C GLY A 58 16.67 -23.85 41.75
N LYS A 59 15.73 -23.02 41.27
CA LYS A 59 15.93 -21.57 41.16
C LYS A 59 15.74 -20.78 42.46
N GLY A 60 15.12 -21.35 43.49
CA GLY A 60 14.86 -20.68 44.77
C GLY A 60 13.69 -19.70 44.75
N GLU A 61 13.21 -19.30 43.58
CA GLU A 61 12.18 -18.26 43.38
C GLU A 61 11.15 -18.72 42.35
N ILE A 62 9.89 -18.38 42.57
CA ILE A 62 8.76 -18.61 41.67
C ILE A 62 8.44 -17.26 41.02
N VAL A 63 8.59 -17.21 39.71
CA VAL A 63 8.37 -15.99 38.93
C VAL A 63 6.98 -16.06 38.32
N SER A 64 6.10 -15.15 38.73
CA SER A 64 4.77 -14.97 38.14
C SER A 64 4.87 -14.00 36.96
N THR A 65 4.53 -14.49 35.77
CA THR A 65 4.64 -13.73 34.53
C THR A 65 3.26 -13.50 33.92
N ASN A 66 3.00 -12.25 33.50
CA ASN A 66 1.84 -11.92 32.68
C ASN A 66 2.25 -11.87 31.22
N LYS A 67 1.32 -12.20 30.33
CA LYS A 67 1.50 -11.94 28.91
C LYS A 67 1.62 -10.43 28.73
N CYS A 68 2.65 -9.99 28.01
CA CYS A 68 2.82 -8.57 27.73
C CYS A 68 1.65 -8.08 26.89
N GLU A 69 0.95 -7.05 27.38
CA GLU A 69 -0.25 -6.49 26.75
C GLU A 69 0.01 -5.99 25.33
N TYR A 70 1.25 -5.57 25.07
CA TYR A 70 1.66 -4.99 23.79
C TYR A 70 2.05 -6.01 22.71
N CYS A 71 2.33 -7.26 23.08
CA CYS A 71 2.74 -8.29 22.10
C CYS A 71 2.01 -9.63 22.28
N GLU A 72 1.07 -9.71 23.22
CA GLU A 72 0.25 -10.89 23.53
C GLU A 72 1.06 -12.19 23.71
N GLY A 73 2.31 -12.10 24.17
CA GLY A 73 3.18 -13.28 24.33
C GLY A 73 4.22 -13.49 23.23
N LYS A 74 4.19 -12.75 22.12
CA LYS A 74 4.97 -13.10 20.91
C LYS A 74 6.40 -12.55 20.89
N GLY A 75 6.69 -11.51 21.68
CA GLY A 75 8.03 -10.92 21.81
C GLY A 75 8.57 -10.22 20.55
N THR A 76 7.98 -10.45 19.37
CA THR A 76 8.43 -9.90 18.09
C THR A 76 7.25 -9.32 17.31
N PHE A 77 7.52 -8.30 16.52
CA PHE A 77 6.55 -7.69 15.62
C PHE A 77 7.20 -7.39 14.26
N PHE A 78 6.36 -7.30 13.24
CA PHE A 78 6.76 -6.97 11.87
C PHE A 78 6.12 -5.65 11.46
N TYR A 79 6.66 -4.95 10.48
CA TYR A 79 5.96 -3.83 9.85
C TYR A 79 5.27 -4.31 8.58
N CYS A 80 4.10 -3.78 8.29
CA CYS A 80 3.45 -3.98 7.00
C CYS A 80 4.24 -3.24 5.90
N ASP A 81 4.56 -3.92 4.80
CA ASP A 81 5.31 -3.30 3.70
C ASP A 81 4.55 -2.15 3.01
N LYS A 82 3.20 -2.17 3.03
CA LYS A 82 2.38 -1.10 2.45
C LYS A 82 2.12 0.08 3.39
N CYS A 83 1.69 -0.18 4.63
CA CYS A 83 1.24 0.89 5.53
C CYS A 83 2.21 1.18 6.69
N LYS A 84 3.33 0.45 6.78
CA LYS A 84 4.31 0.55 7.87
C LYS A 84 3.71 0.43 9.28
N THR A 85 2.53 -0.15 9.41
CA THR A 85 1.88 -0.42 10.71
C THR A 85 2.45 -1.71 11.30
N PRO A 86 2.68 -1.78 12.62
CA PRO A 86 3.15 -3.02 13.25
C PRO A 86 2.07 -4.12 13.18
N ILE A 87 2.45 -5.30 12.68
CA ILE A 87 1.66 -6.52 12.59
C ILE A 87 2.15 -7.49 13.66
N PHE A 88 1.22 -7.96 14.49
CA PHE A 88 1.49 -8.88 15.60
C PHE A 88 0.94 -10.30 15.37
N LYS A 89 0.37 -10.62 14.20
CA LYS A 89 -0.28 -11.92 13.95
C LYS A 89 0.51 -12.81 12.98
N GLU A 90 0.61 -14.10 13.31
CA GLU A 90 1.04 -15.17 12.43
C GLU A 90 -0.07 -15.41 11.39
N ASN A 91 0.07 -14.78 10.23
CA ASN A 91 -0.44 -15.30 8.97
C ASN A 91 0.56 -14.82 7.92
N VAL A 92 1.73 -15.43 7.99
CA VAL A 92 2.93 -15.04 7.24
C VAL A 92 2.97 -15.85 5.96
N GLU A 93 2.17 -15.44 4.98
CA GLU A 93 2.51 -15.68 3.58
C GLU A 93 2.87 -14.37 2.86
N GLU A 94 2.47 -13.19 3.35
CA GLU A 94 2.55 -11.96 2.54
C GLU A 94 3.03 -10.67 3.23
N ASN A 95 3.48 -10.65 4.51
CA ASN A 95 3.94 -9.42 5.21
C ASN A 95 2.96 -8.21 5.16
N LEU A 96 1.69 -8.44 4.81
CA LEU A 96 0.66 -7.41 4.68
C LEU A 96 -0.31 -7.46 5.86
N CYS A 97 -0.71 -6.30 6.36
CA CYS A 97 -1.71 -6.23 7.43
C CYS A 97 -3.10 -6.59 6.87
N GLN A 98 -4.02 -7.04 7.74
CA GLN A 98 -5.39 -7.39 7.33
C GLN A 98 -6.11 -6.22 6.63
N ASN A 99 -5.76 -4.98 6.98
CA ASN A 99 -6.30 -3.78 6.35
C ASN A 99 -5.73 -3.57 4.92
N CYS A 100 -4.44 -3.81 4.71
CA CYS A 100 -3.82 -3.72 3.38
C CYS A 100 -4.17 -4.90 2.47
N LYS A 101 -4.51 -6.06 3.03
CA LYS A 101 -4.98 -7.23 2.29
C LYS A 101 -6.44 -7.08 1.82
N SER A 102 -7.27 -6.34 2.55
CA SER A 102 -8.69 -6.14 2.24
C SER A 102 -8.99 -4.87 1.44
N LYS A 103 -8.05 -3.92 1.35
CA LYS A 103 -8.22 -2.69 0.57
C LYS A 103 -8.22 -2.97 -0.92
N GLN A 104 -9.33 -2.64 -1.56
CA GLN A 104 -9.48 -2.65 -3.01
C GLN A 104 -8.56 -1.58 -3.64
N SER A 105 -8.06 -1.86 -4.83
CA SER A 105 -7.24 -0.92 -5.60
C SER A 105 -8.12 -0.14 -6.57
N VAL A 106 -8.02 1.19 -6.52
CA VAL A 106 -8.74 2.09 -7.41
C VAL A 106 -7.74 2.75 -8.35
N HIS A 107 -8.04 2.65 -9.64
CA HIS A 107 -7.19 3.12 -10.73
C HIS A 107 -7.54 4.56 -11.07
N PHE A 108 -6.53 5.40 -11.19
CA PHE A 108 -6.63 6.79 -11.61
C PHE A 108 -6.02 6.85 -12.99
N LEU A 109 -6.87 7.04 -14.00
CA LEU A 109 -6.44 7.12 -15.39
C LEU A 109 -5.92 8.54 -15.64
N ASP A 110 -4.69 8.61 -16.14
CA ASP A 110 -4.15 9.84 -16.70
C ASP A 110 -4.84 10.20 -18.02
N ASP A 111 -4.82 11.49 -18.40
CA ASP A 111 -5.43 12.01 -19.64
C ASP A 111 -4.88 11.35 -20.92
N SER A 112 -3.66 10.82 -20.89
CA SER A 112 -3.04 10.05 -21.98
C SER A 112 -3.71 8.70 -22.24
N CYS A 113 -4.43 8.14 -21.26
CA CYS A 113 -5.05 6.83 -21.39
C CYS A 113 -6.26 6.84 -22.34
N THR A 114 -6.48 5.69 -22.95
CA THR A 114 -7.58 5.37 -23.86
C THR A 114 -8.37 4.17 -23.31
N LEU A 115 -9.40 3.73 -24.04
CA LEU A 115 -10.19 2.55 -23.66
C LEU A 115 -9.36 1.26 -23.58
N GLU A 116 -8.18 1.22 -24.21
CA GLU A 116 -7.28 0.07 -24.22
C GLU A 116 -6.69 -0.23 -22.83
N GLU A 117 -6.49 0.81 -22.01
CA GLU A 117 -5.96 0.71 -20.64
C GLU A 117 -7.08 0.47 -19.60
N VAL A 118 -8.34 0.41 -20.04
CA VAL A 118 -9.49 0.16 -19.18
C VAL A 118 -9.84 -1.33 -19.19
N GLU A 119 -9.79 -1.96 -18.01
CA GLU A 119 -10.13 -3.37 -17.88
C GLU A 119 -11.47 -3.56 -17.16
N VAL A 120 -12.26 -4.50 -17.68
CA VAL A 120 -13.53 -4.93 -17.07
C VAL A 120 -13.25 -5.58 -15.70
N GLY A 121 -14.07 -5.24 -14.71
CA GLY A 121 -13.97 -5.75 -13.34
C GLY A 121 -12.99 -4.97 -12.44
N LYS A 122 -12.28 -3.97 -12.96
CA LYS A 122 -11.45 -3.07 -12.15
C LYS A 122 -12.24 -1.85 -11.68
N LEU A 123 -11.76 -1.25 -10.59
CA LEU A 123 -12.30 -0.02 -10.02
C LEU A 123 -11.50 1.17 -10.51
N TYR A 124 -12.21 2.22 -10.90
CA TYR A 124 -11.65 3.46 -11.38
C TYR A 124 -12.20 4.64 -10.58
N HIS A 125 -11.37 5.66 -10.44
CA HIS A 125 -11.80 6.96 -9.96
C HIS A 125 -12.41 7.73 -11.13
N GLY A 126 -13.52 8.41 -10.88
CA GLY A 126 -14.15 9.27 -11.87
C GLY A 126 -14.91 10.42 -11.23
N LYS A 127 -15.29 11.39 -12.07
CA LYS A 127 -16.07 12.55 -11.69
C LYS A 127 -17.44 12.52 -12.35
N VAL A 128 -18.48 12.78 -11.56
CA VAL A 128 -19.85 12.87 -12.09
C VAL A 128 -19.97 14.13 -12.96
N ASN A 129 -20.18 13.94 -14.25
CA ASN A 129 -20.31 15.06 -15.19
C ASN A 129 -21.76 15.52 -15.35
N SER A 130 -22.72 14.61 -15.42
CA SER A 130 -24.15 14.96 -15.51
C SER A 130 -25.06 13.83 -15.01
N LEU A 131 -26.26 14.20 -14.57
CA LEU A 131 -27.25 13.30 -13.96
C LEU A 131 -28.59 13.34 -14.71
N PRO A 132 -28.70 12.69 -15.88
CA PRO A 132 -30.00 12.55 -16.56
C PRO A 132 -30.96 11.60 -15.81
N PRO A 133 -32.27 11.61 -16.10
CA PRO A 133 -33.25 10.76 -15.41
C PRO A 133 -33.00 9.25 -15.53
N PHE A 134 -32.30 8.82 -16.57
CA PHE A 134 -32.02 7.40 -16.84
C PHE A 134 -30.70 6.90 -16.24
N GLY A 135 -29.88 7.78 -15.64
CA GLY A 135 -28.58 7.38 -15.11
C GLY A 135 -27.64 8.53 -14.77
N ALA A 136 -26.35 8.23 -14.70
CA ALA A 136 -25.30 9.22 -14.44
C ALA A 136 -24.15 9.04 -15.42
N PHE A 137 -23.68 10.14 -16.00
CA PHE A 137 -22.44 10.14 -16.79
C PHE A 137 -21.26 10.45 -15.90
N ILE A 138 -20.28 9.55 -15.90
CA ILE A 138 -19.07 9.66 -15.08
C ILE A 138 -17.87 9.68 -16.01
N ASP A 139 -17.05 10.72 -15.88
CA ASP A 139 -15.83 10.90 -16.64
C ASP A 139 -14.68 10.28 -15.83
N LEU A 140 -14.01 9.28 -16.40
CA LEU A 140 -12.82 8.66 -15.80
C LEU A 140 -11.54 9.44 -16.11
N ASN A 141 -11.56 10.15 -17.24
CA ASN A 141 -10.51 11.00 -17.80
C ASN A 141 -11.21 11.98 -18.79
N SER A 142 -10.56 13.08 -19.18
CA SER A 142 -10.97 14.00 -20.26
C SER A 142 -11.56 13.34 -21.53
N ARG A 143 -11.17 12.11 -21.88
CA ARG A 143 -11.64 11.40 -23.09
C ARG A 143 -12.55 10.20 -22.82
N ILE A 144 -12.48 9.63 -21.62
CA ILE A 144 -13.14 8.36 -21.30
C ILE A 144 -14.35 8.63 -20.41
N ARG A 145 -15.54 8.37 -20.96
CA ARG A 145 -16.83 8.53 -20.27
C ARG A 145 -17.53 7.18 -20.16
N GLY A 146 -18.11 6.93 -19.00
CA GLY A 146 -19.01 5.80 -18.79
C GLY A 146 -20.39 6.24 -18.32
N LEU A 147 -21.34 5.30 -18.40
CA LEU A 147 -22.71 5.49 -17.95
C LEU A 147 -23.00 4.55 -16.79
N VAL A 148 -23.54 5.11 -15.71
CA VAL A 148 -24.19 4.34 -14.65
C VAL A 148 -25.68 4.34 -14.92
N HIS A 149 -26.26 3.15 -15.04
CA HIS A 149 -27.72 3.00 -15.15
C HIS A 149 -28.39 3.31 -13.81
N THR A 150 -29.57 3.96 -13.82
CA THR A 150 -30.35 4.26 -12.59
C THR A 150 -30.53 3.05 -11.68
N SER A 151 -30.68 1.85 -12.26
CA SER A 151 -30.85 0.60 -11.51
C SER A 151 -29.64 0.21 -10.65
N ASN A 152 -28.46 0.76 -10.94
CA ASN A 152 -27.22 0.50 -10.20
C ASN A 152 -26.87 1.64 -9.24
N ILE A 153 -27.69 2.69 -9.16
CA ILE A 153 -27.47 3.83 -8.27
C ILE A 153 -28.05 3.47 -6.90
N ASP A 154 -27.20 2.92 -6.04
CA ASP A 154 -27.60 2.58 -4.66
C ASP A 154 -27.73 3.81 -3.75
N HIS A 155 -27.11 4.94 -4.13
CA HIS A 155 -27.04 6.17 -3.34
C HIS A 155 -27.12 7.39 -4.25
N PRO A 156 -27.70 8.51 -3.79
CA PRO A 156 -27.77 9.73 -4.60
C PRO A 156 -26.36 10.19 -4.97
N LEU A 157 -26.16 10.43 -6.27
CA LEU A 157 -24.94 11.03 -6.80
C LEU A 157 -25.16 12.54 -6.92
N GLU A 158 -24.08 13.31 -6.71
CA GLU A 158 -24.09 14.76 -6.88
C GLU A 158 -23.28 15.12 -8.12
N GLU A 159 -23.75 16.11 -8.87
CA GLU A 159 -23.02 16.62 -10.04
C GLU A 159 -21.68 17.24 -9.61
N ASN A 160 -20.62 17.04 -10.40
CA ASN A 160 -19.25 17.40 -10.08
C ASN A 160 -18.62 16.73 -8.84
N SER A 161 -19.25 15.69 -8.27
CA SER A 161 -18.66 14.91 -7.18
C SER A 161 -17.70 13.83 -7.69
N ASN A 162 -16.73 13.46 -6.85
CA ASN A 162 -15.82 12.34 -7.12
C ASN A 162 -16.46 11.04 -6.65
N VAL A 163 -16.37 10.00 -7.47
CA VAL A 163 -16.97 8.69 -7.21
C VAL A 163 -16.06 7.58 -7.69
N VAL A 164 -16.09 6.45 -6.98
CA VAL A 164 -15.41 5.23 -7.40
C VAL A 164 -16.41 4.34 -8.12
N VAL A 165 -16.00 3.84 -9.29
CA VAL A 165 -16.86 3.05 -10.17
C VAL A 165 -16.16 1.77 -10.60
N LEU A 166 -16.93 0.69 -10.68
CA LEU A 166 -16.51 -0.59 -11.25
C LEU A 166 -16.92 -0.63 -12.73
N VAL A 167 -15.99 -1.02 -13.60
CA VAL A 167 -16.29 -1.26 -15.01
C VAL A 167 -16.98 -2.62 -15.14
N LYS A 168 -18.27 -2.63 -15.49
CA LYS A 168 -19.04 -3.87 -15.66
C LYS A 168 -18.84 -4.47 -17.05
N GLU A 169 -18.92 -3.62 -18.07
CA GLU A 169 -18.86 -4.04 -19.46
C GLU A 169 -18.44 -2.85 -20.34
N ILE A 170 -17.69 -3.14 -21.40
CA ILE A 170 -17.30 -2.18 -22.44
C ILE A 170 -17.99 -2.62 -23.74
N LYS A 171 -18.87 -1.77 -24.28
CA LYS A 171 -19.61 -2.02 -25.51
C LYS A 171 -18.76 -1.71 -26.73
N GLN A 172 -19.09 -2.33 -27.87
CA GLN A 172 -18.36 -2.14 -29.13
C GLN A 172 -18.40 -0.71 -29.68
N ASN A 173 -19.40 0.08 -29.27
CA ASN A 173 -19.51 1.51 -29.65
C ASN A 173 -18.65 2.43 -28.78
N GLY A 174 -17.83 1.90 -27.88
CA GLY A 174 -16.99 2.67 -26.96
C GLY A 174 -17.71 3.16 -25.70
N ASN A 175 -19.00 2.87 -25.54
CA ASN A 175 -19.71 3.16 -24.30
C ASN A 175 -19.41 2.09 -23.24
N MET A 176 -19.29 2.51 -21.98
CA MET A 176 -19.03 1.60 -20.86
C MET A 176 -20.13 1.67 -19.82
N ASP A 177 -20.53 0.51 -19.33
CA ASP A 177 -21.48 0.39 -18.24
C ASP A 177 -20.71 0.33 -16.92
N LEU A 178 -21.01 1.28 -16.04
CA LEU A 178 -20.35 1.47 -14.76
C LEU A 178 -21.29 1.12 -13.60
N ILE A 179 -20.72 0.65 -12.50
CA ILE A 179 -21.42 0.43 -11.23
C ILE A 179 -20.74 1.26 -10.15
N PRO A 180 -21.43 2.21 -9.50
CA PRO A 180 -20.86 3.00 -8.42
C PRO A 180 -20.59 2.12 -7.21
N LYS A 181 -19.44 2.34 -6.56
CA LYS A 181 -19.05 1.66 -5.32
C LYS A 181 -18.61 2.69 -4.30
N LYS A 182 -19.20 2.64 -3.11
CA LYS A 182 -18.78 3.48 -1.98
C LYS A 182 -17.60 2.81 -1.29
N ILE A 183 -16.40 3.35 -1.50
CA ILE A 183 -15.16 2.85 -0.89
C ILE A 183 -14.50 4.02 -0.15
N GLU A 184 -14.41 3.91 1.18
CA GLU A 184 -13.81 4.95 2.02
C GLU A 184 -12.28 4.90 2.00
N THR A 185 -11.70 3.69 1.95
CA THR A 185 -10.25 3.51 1.88
C THR A 185 -9.87 2.55 0.78
N TYR A 186 -9.05 3.02 -0.16
CA TYR A 186 -8.53 2.25 -1.29
C TYR A 186 -7.03 2.50 -1.47
N ASN A 187 -6.38 1.62 -2.21
CA ASN A 187 -5.02 1.87 -2.70
C ASN A 187 -5.11 2.59 -4.05
N LYS A 188 -4.46 3.76 -4.17
CA LYS A 188 -4.37 4.51 -5.43
C LYS A 188 -3.38 3.83 -6.37
N ILE A 189 -3.80 3.51 -7.59
CA ILE A 189 -2.93 3.07 -8.67
C ILE A 189 -3.06 4.11 -9.78
N GLU A 190 -1.98 4.82 -10.09
CA GLU A 190 -1.93 5.70 -11.25
C GLU A 190 -1.65 4.86 -12.48
N VAL A 191 -2.50 5.00 -13.49
CA VAL A 191 -2.40 4.31 -14.77
C VAL A 191 -2.07 5.37 -15.81
N GLU A 192 -0.88 5.26 -16.38
CA GLU A 192 -0.41 6.09 -17.47
C GLU A 192 -0.26 5.23 -18.72
N LYS A 193 -0.52 5.81 -19.89
CA LYS A 193 -0.27 5.10 -21.15
C LYS A 193 1.23 5.07 -21.42
N THR A 194 1.79 3.88 -21.55
CA THR A 194 3.18 3.73 -22.03
C THR A 194 3.22 4.06 -23.52
N LEU A 195 3.38 5.34 -23.83
CA LEU A 195 3.60 5.81 -25.19
C LEU A 195 5.03 5.45 -25.62
N PRO A 196 5.24 5.04 -26.89
CA PRO A 196 6.58 4.74 -27.38
C PRO A 196 7.42 6.01 -27.33
N LEU A 197 8.59 5.93 -26.71
CA LEU A 197 9.57 7.01 -26.71
C LEU A 197 10.18 7.10 -28.11
N VAL A 198 10.05 8.26 -28.74
CA VAL A 198 10.49 8.53 -30.11
C VAL A 198 11.42 9.75 -30.09
N LYS A 199 12.50 9.66 -30.86
CA LYS A 199 13.45 10.76 -31.06
C LYS A 199 12.91 11.80 -32.05
N SER A 200 13.39 13.03 -31.95
CA SER A 200 13.04 14.15 -32.84
C SER A 200 13.20 13.82 -34.32
N SER A 201 14.27 13.09 -34.66
CA SER A 201 14.60 12.64 -36.00
C SER A 201 13.58 11.65 -36.59
N GLU A 202 12.86 10.91 -35.74
CA GLU A 202 11.93 9.85 -36.14
C GLU A 202 10.46 10.30 -36.14
N LEU A 203 10.15 11.49 -35.59
CA LEU A 203 8.78 11.99 -35.45
C LEU A 203 7.96 11.99 -36.74
N GLU A 204 8.60 12.23 -37.89
CA GLU A 204 7.94 12.22 -39.20
C GLU A 204 7.29 10.86 -39.52
N GLN A 205 7.82 9.76 -38.97
CA GLN A 205 7.28 8.41 -39.17
C GLN A 205 6.04 8.12 -38.30
N PHE A 206 5.78 8.97 -37.31
CA PHE A 206 4.72 8.81 -36.33
C PHE A 206 3.60 9.84 -36.48
N ILE A 207 3.50 10.51 -37.63
CA ILE A 207 2.40 11.44 -37.93
C ILE A 207 1.05 10.73 -37.73
N GLY A 208 0.20 11.30 -36.87
CA GLY A 208 -1.12 10.78 -36.52
C GLY A 208 -1.12 9.72 -35.41
N LYS A 209 0.04 9.35 -34.86
CA LYS A 209 0.15 8.46 -33.69
C LYS A 209 0.50 9.26 -32.45
N HIS A 210 0.15 8.71 -31.29
CA HIS A 210 0.60 9.26 -30.01
C HIS A 210 1.97 8.65 -29.68
N VAL A 211 2.93 9.51 -29.38
CA VAL A 211 4.30 9.14 -29.02
C VAL A 211 4.71 9.97 -27.82
N ARG A 212 5.74 9.49 -27.12
CA ARG A 212 6.40 10.24 -26.06
C ARG A 212 7.71 10.81 -26.58
N VAL A 213 8.04 12.02 -26.18
CA VAL A 213 9.32 12.66 -26.45
C VAL A 213 9.91 13.10 -25.11
N GLU A 214 11.19 12.82 -24.90
CA GLU A 214 11.92 13.28 -23.73
C GLU A 214 13.02 14.24 -24.15
N GLY A 215 13.12 15.36 -23.44
CA GLY A 215 14.14 16.35 -23.74
C GLY A 215 14.08 17.56 -22.83
N GLU A 216 15.03 18.48 -23.02
CA GLU A 216 15.18 19.70 -22.24
C GLU A 216 14.36 20.85 -22.86
N ILE A 217 13.64 21.61 -22.04
CA ILE A 217 12.94 22.80 -22.50
C ILE A 217 13.94 23.93 -22.78
N ILE A 218 14.15 24.23 -24.05
CA ILE A 218 15.02 25.34 -24.50
C ILE A 218 14.26 26.67 -24.51
N GLN A 219 12.97 26.62 -24.86
CA GLN A 219 12.19 27.84 -25.00
C GLN A 219 10.72 27.62 -24.66
N ILE A 220 10.13 28.59 -23.97
CA ILE A 220 8.70 28.67 -23.71
C ILE A 220 8.19 29.99 -24.30
N LYS A 221 7.21 29.91 -25.18
CA LYS A 221 6.59 31.08 -25.81
C LYS A 221 5.08 31.04 -25.60
N GLN A 222 4.59 31.89 -24.69
CA GLN A 222 3.16 32.11 -24.52
C GLN A 222 2.64 32.95 -25.70
N THR A 223 1.63 32.43 -26.39
CA THR A 223 0.93 33.16 -27.45
C THR A 223 -0.47 33.56 -26.98
N ALA A 224 -1.24 34.27 -27.80
CA ALA A 224 -2.64 34.56 -27.49
C ALA A 224 -3.52 33.29 -27.40
N GLY A 225 -3.05 32.15 -27.95
CA GLY A 225 -3.72 30.86 -27.87
C GLY A 225 -2.90 29.87 -27.02
N PRO A 226 -2.29 28.83 -27.62
CA PRO A 226 -1.49 27.86 -26.89
C PRO A 226 -0.14 28.42 -26.43
N THR A 227 0.43 27.77 -25.42
CA THR A 227 1.83 27.94 -25.04
C THR A 227 2.67 27.01 -25.90
N ILE A 228 3.67 27.55 -26.60
CA ILE A 228 4.60 26.78 -27.43
C ILE A 228 5.83 26.44 -26.58
N PHE A 229 6.17 25.16 -26.52
CA PHE A 229 7.35 24.62 -25.86
C PHE A 229 8.32 24.09 -26.92
N THR A 230 9.55 24.57 -26.89
CA THR A 230 10.64 24.03 -27.70
C THR A 230 11.45 23.08 -26.84
N VAL A 231 11.42 21.80 -27.18
CA VAL A 231 12.11 20.70 -26.50
C VAL A 231 13.33 20.31 -27.33
N SER A 232 14.50 20.16 -26.70
CA SER A 232 15.70 19.60 -27.33
C SER A 232 15.94 18.20 -26.83
N ASP A 233 16.16 17.26 -27.74
CA ASP A 233 16.70 15.95 -27.44
C ASP A 233 18.12 15.81 -28.00
N GLU A 234 18.67 14.58 -27.98
CA GLU A 234 20.01 14.30 -28.51
C GLU A 234 20.13 14.50 -30.03
N ASP A 235 19.01 14.46 -30.76
CA ASP A 235 18.96 14.39 -32.22
C ASP A 235 18.54 15.74 -32.84
N GLY A 236 17.89 16.63 -32.09
CA GLY A 236 17.39 17.89 -32.61
C GLY A 236 16.43 18.66 -31.69
N LEU A 237 15.71 19.60 -32.31
CA LEU A 237 14.76 20.50 -31.65
C LEU A 237 13.34 20.19 -32.14
N ILE A 238 12.40 20.09 -31.22
CA ILE A 238 10.99 19.83 -31.46
C ILE A 238 10.17 20.98 -30.87
N SER A 239 9.13 21.42 -31.56
CA SER A 239 8.16 22.39 -31.02
C SER A 239 6.81 21.73 -30.77
N GLY A 240 6.39 21.70 -29.50
CA GLY A 240 5.07 21.26 -29.06
C GLY A 240 4.17 22.44 -28.68
N ALA A 241 2.87 22.31 -28.90
CA ALA A 241 1.87 23.30 -28.48
C ALA A 241 0.97 22.70 -27.40
N ALA A 242 0.90 23.35 -26.24
CA ALA A 242 -0.01 22.98 -25.16
C ALA A 242 -1.08 24.05 -24.98
N PHE A 243 -2.33 23.62 -24.84
CA PHE A 243 -3.49 24.50 -24.74
C PHE A 243 -4.33 24.16 -23.50
N VAL A 244 -4.62 25.17 -22.68
CA VAL A 244 -5.55 25.06 -21.55
C VAL A 244 -6.77 25.93 -21.85
N ARG A 245 -6.58 27.26 -21.93
CA ARG A 245 -7.59 28.25 -22.36
C ARG A 245 -6.90 29.40 -23.10
N ALA A 246 -7.66 30.22 -23.82
CA ALA A 246 -7.12 31.39 -24.51
C ALA A 246 -6.46 32.37 -23.52
N GLY A 247 -5.18 32.66 -23.75
CA GLY A 247 -4.37 33.54 -22.90
C GLY A 247 -3.81 32.91 -21.62
N GLU A 248 -4.14 31.64 -21.32
CA GLU A 248 -3.65 30.93 -20.13
C GLU A 248 -2.39 30.12 -20.46
N ARG A 249 -1.37 30.21 -19.59
CA ARG A 249 -0.13 29.45 -19.75
C ARG A 249 -0.40 28.00 -19.38
N ALA A 250 -0.16 27.08 -20.31
CA ALA A 250 -0.20 25.65 -20.00
C ALA A 250 1.03 25.26 -19.17
N TYR A 251 0.84 24.37 -18.18
CA TYR A 251 1.92 23.84 -17.32
C TYR A 251 2.82 24.94 -16.72
N GLU A 252 2.25 25.79 -15.86
CA GLU A 252 2.94 26.93 -15.27
C GLU A 252 4.22 26.55 -14.51
N ASP A 253 4.26 25.34 -13.95
CA ASP A 253 5.38 24.80 -13.19
C ASP A 253 6.58 24.39 -14.06
N ILE A 254 6.43 24.31 -15.40
CA ILE A 254 7.52 23.97 -16.32
C ILE A 254 8.33 25.23 -16.66
N LEU A 255 9.63 25.18 -16.39
CA LEU A 255 10.61 26.24 -16.66
C LEU A 255 11.57 25.85 -17.80
N SER A 256 12.31 26.83 -18.31
CA SER A 256 13.46 26.55 -19.18
C SER A 256 14.49 25.70 -18.45
N ASP A 257 15.25 24.92 -19.20
CA ASP A 257 16.31 24.03 -18.72
C ASP A 257 15.81 22.83 -17.88
N MET A 258 14.47 22.63 -17.81
CA MET A 258 13.89 21.43 -17.21
C MET A 258 13.83 20.29 -18.24
N VAL A 259 14.21 19.10 -17.81
CA VAL A 259 13.98 17.87 -18.58
C VAL A 259 12.52 17.45 -18.38
N VAL A 260 11.80 17.32 -19.48
CA VAL A 260 10.40 16.93 -19.51
C VAL A 260 10.21 15.67 -20.34
N SER A 261 9.14 14.95 -20.05
CA SER A 261 8.62 13.86 -20.86
C SER A 261 7.23 14.30 -21.34
N ALA A 262 7.06 14.44 -22.65
CA ALA A 262 5.89 15.02 -23.30
C ALA A 262 5.21 13.99 -24.22
#